data_AF-A0A5K1G3C4-F1
#
_entry.id   AF-A0A5K1G3C4-F1
#
_cell.length_a   1.000
_cell.length_b   1.000
_cell.length_c   1.000
_cell.angle_alpha   90.00
_cell.angle_beta   90.00
_cell.angle_gamma   90.00
#
_symmetry.space_group_name_H-M   'P 1'
#
loop_
_entity.id
_entity.type
_entity.pdbx_description
1 polymer ?
#
loop_
_entity_poly.entity_id
_entity_poly.type
_entity_poly.pdbx_seq_one_letter_code
_entity_poly.pdbx_strand_id
1 'polypeptide(L)' 'REEEDLQAIAVQEQRVFSLTVLSAATRNFHLGNKLGEGGFGPVYKVLTPGL' A
#
# COMPACT_ATOMS: atom_id res chain seq x y z
N ARG A 1 -21.63 -3.02 17.63
CA ARG A 1 -22.05 -1.95 16.69
C ARG A 1 -20.95 -0.90 16.40
N GLU A 2 -19.89 -0.81 17.21
CA GLU A 2 -18.59 -0.17 16.83
C GLU A 2 -17.44 -1.13 17.21
N GLU A 3 -17.56 -1.80 18.36
CA GLU A 3 -16.64 -2.84 18.80
C GLU A 3 -16.54 -4.00 17.80
N GLU A 4 -17.65 -4.40 17.17
CA GLU A 4 -17.68 -5.42 16.12
C GLU A 4 -16.95 -4.96 14.84
N ASP A 5 -17.01 -3.66 14.51
CA ASP A 5 -16.35 -3.10 13.32
C ASP A 5 -14.83 -2.99 13.54
N LEU A 6 -14.42 -2.58 14.74
CA LEU A 6 -13.02 -2.57 15.16
C LEU A 6 -12.44 -4.00 15.16
N GLN A 7 -13.21 -4.98 15.64
CA GLN A 7 -12.85 -6.39 15.57
C GLN A 7 -12.75 -6.88 14.12
N ALA A 8 -13.65 -6.46 13.23
CA ALA A 8 -13.60 -6.83 11.82
C ALA A 8 -12.36 -6.27 11.10
N ILE A 9 -11.95 -5.03 11.40
CA ILE A 9 -10.70 -4.44 10.88
C ILE A 9 -9.48 -5.18 11.45
N ALA A 10 -9.50 -5.57 12.73
CA ALA A 10 -8.41 -6.30 13.35
C ALA A 10 -8.21 -7.72 12.78
N VAL A 11 -9.27 -8.32 12.21
CA VAL A 11 -9.23 -9.63 11.54
C VAL A 11 -8.76 -9.52 10.07
N GLN A 12 -8.73 -8.33 9.47
CA GLN A 12 -8.20 -8.15 8.12
C GLN A 12 -6.70 -8.44 8.08
N GLU A 13 -6.34 -9.52 7.37
CA GLU A 13 -4.94 -9.82 7.08
C GLU A 13 -4.33 -8.73 6.19
N GLN A 14 -3.27 -8.07 6.67
CA GLN A 14 -2.41 -7.25 5.82
C GLN A 14 -1.58 -8.15 4.91
N ARG A 15 -1.72 -7.98 3.60
CA ARG A 15 -0.86 -8.66 2.64
C ARG A 15 0.58 -8.21 2.83
N VAL A 16 1.48 -9.17 3.02
CA VAL A 16 2.92 -8.94 3.07
C VAL A 16 3.48 -9.06 1.66
N PHE A 17 4.18 -8.02 1.20
CA PHE A 17 4.85 -8.01 -0.09
C PHE A 17 6.36 -7.89 0.11
N SER A 18 7.14 -8.55 -0.73
CA SER A 18 8.58 -8.33 -0.75
C SER A 18 8.89 -6.96 -1.35
N LEU A 19 10.02 -6.36 -0.93
CA LEU A 19 10.49 -5.10 -1.51
C LEU A 19 10.67 -5.18 -3.03
N THR A 20 11.08 -6.34 -3.55
CA THR A 20 11.22 -6.59 -4.98
C THR A 20 9.89 -6.45 -5.72
N VAL A 21 8.80 -6.98 -5.16
CA VAL A 21 7.45 -6.83 -5.74
C VAL A 21 7.02 -5.37 -5.74
N LEU A 22 7.23 -4.67 -4.61
CA LEU A 22 6.89 -3.25 -4.49
C LEU A 22 7.69 -2.36 -5.46
N SER A 23 8.99 -2.62 -5.59
CA SER A 23 9.86 -1.93 -6.54
C SER A 23 9.38 -2.16 -7.97
N ALA A 24 9.15 -3.41 -8.40
CA ALA A 24 8.64 -3.70 -9.74
C ALA A 24 7.30 -3.00 -10.01
N ALA A 25 6.36 -3.06 -9.05
CA ALA A 25 5.03 -2.48 -9.19
C ALA A 25 5.03 -0.96 -9.29
N THR A 26 6.00 -0.29 -8.67
CA THR A 26 6.12 1.18 -8.64
C THR A 26 7.10 1.74 -9.68
N ARG A 27 7.64 0.91 -10.59
CA ARG A 27 8.78 1.26 -11.47
C ARG A 27 9.98 1.78 -10.68
N ASN A 28 10.32 1.05 -9.63
CA ASN A 28 11.37 1.40 -8.67
C ASN A 28 11.14 2.77 -8.02
N PHE A 29 9.93 2.98 -7.49
CA PHE A 29 9.51 4.24 -6.84
C PHE A 29 9.69 5.47 -7.74
N HIS A 30 9.39 5.33 -9.04
CA HIS A 30 9.56 6.39 -10.02
C HIS A 30 8.76 7.64 -9.63
N LEU A 31 9.36 8.82 -9.74
CA LEU A 31 8.73 10.08 -9.31
C LEU A 31 7.41 10.37 -10.04
N GLY A 32 7.31 10.00 -11.33
CA GLY A 32 6.08 10.11 -12.10
C GLY A 32 4.91 9.25 -11.59
N ASN A 33 5.16 8.31 -10.66
CA ASN A 33 4.13 7.52 -9.98
C ASN A 33 3.82 8.05 -8.57
N LYS A 34 4.51 9.08 -8.08
CA LYS A 34 4.26 9.67 -6.77
C LYS A 34 2.92 10.41 -6.79
N LEU A 35 2.06 10.08 -5.83
CA LEU A 35 0.74 10.70 -5.63
C LEU A 35 0.82 11.88 -4.65
N GLY A 36 1.71 11.80 -3.66
CA GLY A 36 1.87 12.82 -2.64
C GLY A 36 2.89 12.43 -1.57
N GLU A 37 3.05 13.28 -0.56
CA GLU A 37 3.90 13.05 0.61
C GLU A 37 3.32 13.79 1.81
N GLY A 38 3.40 13.18 2.99
CA GLY A 38 3.01 13.78 4.26
C GLY A 38 3.87 13.24 5.42
N GLY A 39 3.41 13.39 6.67
CA GLY A 39 4.17 12.98 7.86
C GLY A 39 4.50 11.48 7.94
N PHE A 40 3.87 10.65 7.11
CA PHE A 40 4.12 9.21 7.01
C PHE A 40 5.00 8.81 5.81
N GLY A 41 5.48 9.79 5.04
CA GLY A 41 6.32 9.57 3.86
C GLY A 41 5.57 9.63 2.52
N PRO A 42 6.25 9.27 1.42
CA PRO A 42 5.73 9.37 0.06
C PRO A 42 4.76 8.23 -0.28
N VAL A 43 3.74 8.55 -1.08
CA VAL A 43 2.75 7.59 -1.59
C VAL A 43 2.95 7.42 -3.09
N TYR A 44 3.04 6.18 -3.57
CA TYR A 44 3.25 5.84 -4.98
C TYR A 44 2.12 4.98 -5.53
N LYS A 45 1.71 5.25 -6.77
CA LYS A 45 0.80 4.41 -7.55
C LYS A 45 1.54 3.17 -8.08
N VAL A 46 0.88 2.02 -8.02
CA VAL A 46 1.34 0.77 -8.64
C VAL A 46 0.76 0.61 -10.05
N LEU A 47 1.55 0.00 -10.94
CA LEU A 47 1.17 -0.23 -12.35
C LEU A 47 0.76 -1.68 -12.62
N THR A 48 0.90 -2.58 -11.64
CA THR A 48 0.63 -4.01 -11.80
C THR A 48 -0.86 -4.31 -11.56
N PRO A 49 -1.60 -4.83 -12.56
CA PRO A 49 -2.97 -5.28 -12.35
C PRO A 49 -3.00 -6.44 -11.37
N GLY A 50 -3.86 -6.38 -10.35
CA GLY A 50 -4.07 -7.49 -9.40
C GLY A 50 -3.11 -7.55 -8.21
N LEU A 51 -2.27 -6.52 -8.02
CA LEU A 51 -1.68 -6.25 -6.70
C LEU A 51 -2.68 -5.47 -5.83
#